data_AF-A0A347AF39-F1
#
_entry.id   AF-A0A347AF39-F1
#
_cell.length_a   1.000
_cell.length_b   1.000
_cell.length_c   1.000
_cell.angle_alpha   90.00
_cell.angle_beta   90.00
_cell.angle_gamma   90.00
#
_symmetry.space_group_name_H-M   'P 1'
#
loop_
_entity.id
_entity.type
_entity.pdbx_description
1 polymer ?
#
loop_
_entity_poly.entity_id
_entity_poly.type
_entity_poly.pdbx_seq_one_letter_code
_entity_poly.pdbx_strand_id
1 'polypeptide(L)'
;MINELIKWKPLLIGVCIVIILYLVSDLFSGVSLLLPSMLLAGIYIGVMIKGDIKIRALNGAVLGLISGLIVTLILIAMISAQGYNAYLTTILNAYVVYIVVGIILSAVGGVFGSLIKTEYSKNAN
;
A
#
# COMPACT_ATOMS: atom_id res chain seq x y z
N MET A 1 -19.92 -12.43 4.94
CA MET A 1 -20.08 -11.04 4.45
C MET A 1 -18.75 -10.33 4.15
N ILE A 2 -17.74 -10.31 5.04
CA ILE A 2 -16.43 -9.67 4.72
C ILE A 2 -15.69 -10.33 3.53
N ASN A 3 -15.79 -11.66 3.39
CA ASN A 3 -15.12 -12.38 2.29
C ASN A 3 -15.60 -11.98 0.89
N GLU A 4 -16.77 -11.35 0.74
CA GLU A 4 -17.25 -10.88 -0.57
C GLU A 4 -16.74 -9.48 -0.91
N LEU A 5 -16.41 -8.67 0.10
CA LEU A 5 -15.97 -7.29 -0.03
C LEU A 5 -14.47 -7.17 -0.36
N ILE A 6 -13.64 -8.08 0.17
CA ILE A 6 -12.19 -8.06 -0.07
C ILE A 6 -11.86 -8.88 -1.32
N LYS A 7 -11.20 -8.25 -2.29
CA LYS A 7 -10.74 -8.92 -3.52
C LYS A 7 -9.26 -9.23 -3.42
N TRP A 8 -8.96 -10.45 -2.98
CA TRP A 8 -7.60 -10.94 -2.71
C TRP A 8 -6.66 -10.93 -3.92
N LYS A 9 -7.15 -11.24 -5.13
CA LYS A 9 -6.31 -11.29 -6.34
C LYS A 9 -5.69 -9.91 -6.67
N PRO A 10 -6.48 -8.82 -6.85
CA PRO A 10 -5.91 -7.48 -7.00
C PRO A 10 -5.04 -7.04 -5.83
N LEU A 11 -5.43 -7.43 -4.61
CA LEU A 11 -4.71 -7.04 -3.41
C LEU A 11 -3.30 -7.63 -3.38
N LEU A 12 -3.15 -8.92 -3.69
CA LEU A 12 -1.86 -9.60 -3.73
C LEU A 12 -0.92 -8.98 -4.77
N ILE A 13 -1.44 -8.61 -5.94
CA ILE A 13 -0.67 -7.90 -6.97
C ILE A 13 -0.22 -6.53 -6.46
N GLY A 14 -1.13 -5.77 -5.84
CA GLY A 14 -0.78 -4.47 -5.28
C GLY A 14 0.28 -4.56 -4.18
N VAL A 15 0.21 -5.57 -3.31
CA VAL A 15 1.24 -5.81 -2.29
C VAL A 15 2.61 -6.09 -2.94
N CYS A 16 2.65 -6.91 -3.99
CA CYS A 16 3.87 -7.15 -4.75
C CYS A 16 4.44 -5.86 -5.35
N ILE A 17 3.60 -4.98 -5.91
CA ILE A 17 4.04 -3.68 -6.44
C ILE A 17 4.74 -2.86 -5.36
N VAL A 18 4.12 -2.75 -4.16
CA VAL A 18 4.69 -1.98 -3.05
C VAL A 18 6.03 -2.56 -2.61
N ILE A 19 6.10 -3.89 -2.41
CA ILE A 19 7.34 -4.55 -1.95
C ILE A 19 8.46 -4.38 -2.97
N ILE A 20 8.20 -4.63 -4.25
CA ILE A 20 9.22 -4.53 -5.30
C ILE A 20 9.73 -3.09 -5.40
N LEU A 21 8.83 -2.10 -5.46
CA LEU A 21 9.23 -0.69 -5.56
C LEU A 21 9.98 -0.24 -4.31
N TYR A 22 9.53 -0.65 -3.12
CA TYR A 22 10.23 -0.36 -1.87
C TYR A 22 11.66 -0.92 -1.88
N LEU A 23 11.83 -2.22 -2.18
CA LEU A 23 13.14 -2.86 -2.21
C LEU A 23 14.06 -2.24 -3.25
N VAL A 24 13.58 -2.03 -4.48
CA VAL A 24 14.39 -1.42 -5.54
C VAL A 24 14.79 0.01 -5.15
N SER A 25 13.87 0.80 -4.62
CA SER A 25 14.16 2.17 -4.22
C SER A 25 15.20 2.25 -3.11
N ASP A 26 15.04 1.42 -2.08
CA ASP A 26 15.92 1.42 -0.91
C ASP A 26 17.32 0.89 -1.25
N LEU A 27 17.41 -0.16 -2.09
CA LEU A 27 18.68 -0.76 -2.49
C LEU A 27 19.49 0.07 -3.48
N PHE A 28 18.85 0.78 -4.41
CA PHE A 28 19.55 1.43 -5.52
C PHE A 28 19.62 2.96 -5.41
N SER A 29 18.66 3.62 -4.76
CA SER A 29 18.56 5.08 -4.79
C SER A 29 18.78 5.75 -3.43
N GLY A 30 18.67 5.00 -2.32
CA GLY A 30 18.67 5.56 -0.97
C GLY A 30 17.48 6.50 -0.67
N VAL A 31 16.54 6.63 -1.61
CA VAL A 31 15.29 7.38 -1.44
C VAL A 31 14.17 6.39 -1.13
N SER A 32 13.28 6.71 -0.20
CA SER A 32 12.13 5.86 0.10
C SER A 32 10.95 6.18 -0.83
N LEU A 33 10.61 5.24 -1.71
CA LEU A 33 9.38 5.28 -2.52
C LEU A 33 8.19 4.58 -1.83
N LEU A 34 8.24 4.37 -0.51
CA LEU A 34 7.19 3.67 0.23
C LEU A 34 5.81 4.34 0.07
N LEU A 35 5.72 5.64 0.35
CA LEU A 35 4.43 6.35 0.29
C LEU A 35 3.91 6.50 -1.16
N PRO A 36 4.75 6.86 -2.16
CA PRO A 36 4.31 6.86 -3.56
C PRO A 36 3.87 5.48 -4.07
N SER A 37 4.57 4.41 -3.70
CA SER A 37 4.22 3.05 -4.12
C SER A 37 2.91 2.57 -3.50
N MET A 38 2.65 2.93 -2.23
CA MET A 38 1.37 2.70 -1.55
C MET A 38 0.20 3.38 -2.25
N LEU A 39 0.37 4.63 -2.68
CA LEU A 39 -0.63 5.36 -3.44
C LEU A 39 -0.86 4.70 -4.82
N LEU A 40 0.22 4.40 -5.54
CA LEU A 40 0.17 3.77 -6.87
C LEU A 40 -0.54 2.41 -6.84
N ALA A 41 -0.19 1.55 -5.88
CA ALA A 41 -0.83 0.26 -5.70
C ALA A 41 -2.31 0.41 -5.28
N GLY A 42 -2.65 1.43 -4.49
CA GLY A 42 -4.02 1.81 -4.20
C GLY A 42 -4.81 2.18 -5.46
N ILE A 43 -4.23 3.01 -6.34
CA ILE A 43 -4.81 3.37 -7.64
C ILE A 43 -5.05 2.13 -8.48
N TYR A 44 -4.05 1.26 -8.60
CA TYR A 44 -4.15 0.00 -9.33
C TYR A 44 -5.35 -0.85 -8.84
N ILE A 45 -5.50 -1.02 -7.53
CA ILE A 45 -6.63 -1.73 -6.92
C ILE A 45 -7.96 -1.06 -7.27
N GLY A 46 -8.02 0.28 -7.18
CA GLY A 46 -9.23 1.06 -7.48
C GLY A 46 -9.69 0.93 -8.95
N VAL A 47 -8.75 0.74 -9.88
CA VAL A 47 -9.05 0.48 -11.29
C VAL A 47 -9.50 -0.98 -11.50
N MET A 48 -8.81 -1.94 -10.89
CA MET A 48 -9.07 -3.38 -11.05
C MET A 48 -10.44 -3.80 -10.50
N ILE A 49 -10.78 -3.36 -9.29
CA ILE A 49 -11.97 -3.84 -8.58
C ILE A 49 -13.26 -3.31 -9.23
N LYS A 50 -14.29 -4.17 -9.27
CA LYS A 50 -15.65 -3.79 -9.64
C LYS A 50 -16.46 -3.46 -8.38
N GLY A 51 -17.39 -2.52 -8.50
CA GLY A 51 -18.23 -2.05 -7.40
C GLY A 51 -18.01 -0.56 -7.10
N ASP A 52 -18.63 -0.11 -6.01
CA ASP A 52 -18.66 1.30 -5.62
C ASP A 52 -17.31 1.82 -5.11
N ILE A 53 -17.18 3.15 -5.11
CA ILE A 53 -16.01 3.87 -4.57
C ILE A 53 -15.66 3.39 -3.16
N LYS A 54 -16.66 3.13 -2.30
CA LYS A 54 -16.45 2.65 -0.92
C LYS A 54 -15.74 1.29 -0.87
N ILE A 55 -16.11 0.35 -1.74
CA ILE A 55 -15.49 -0.99 -1.79
C ILE A 55 -14.04 -0.86 -2.23
N ARG A 56 -13.77 0.01 -3.20
CA ARG A 56 -12.42 0.24 -3.73
C ARG A 56 -11.52 0.93 -2.70
N ALA A 57 -12.04 1.94 -2.00
CA ALA A 57 -11.35 2.61 -0.90
C ALA A 57 -11.02 1.62 0.24
N LEU A 58 -11.97 0.75 0.60
CA LEU A 58 -11.76 -0.29 1.62
C LEU A 58 -10.63 -1.25 1.21
N ASN A 59 -10.64 -1.76 -0.02
CA ASN A 59 -9.57 -2.64 -0.50
C ASN A 59 -8.21 -1.92 -0.58
N GLY A 60 -8.21 -0.62 -0.90
CA GLY A 60 -7.03 0.23 -0.80
C GLY A 60 -6.51 0.34 0.65
N ALA A 61 -7.39 0.57 1.62
CA ALA A 61 -7.01 0.61 3.03
C ALA A 61 -6.41 -0.73 3.51
N VAL A 62 -7.02 -1.85 3.12
CA VAL A 62 -6.53 -3.20 3.46
C VAL A 62 -5.17 -3.48 2.81
N LEU A 63 -4.95 -3.03 1.57
CA LEU A 63 -3.63 -3.06 0.94
C LEU A 63 -2.62 -2.28 1.80
N GLY A 64 -2.93 -1.04 2.16
CA GLY A 64 -2.00 -0.20 2.94
C GLY A 64 -1.64 -0.81 4.29
N LEU A 65 -2.60 -1.46 4.94
CA LEU A 65 -2.36 -2.21 6.18
C LEU A 65 -1.41 -3.40 5.95
N ILE A 66 -1.73 -4.28 4.99
CA ILE A 66 -0.95 -5.50 4.74
C ILE A 66 0.47 -5.15 4.29
N SER A 67 0.60 -4.26 3.31
CA SER A 67 1.90 -3.84 2.81
C SER A 67 2.70 -3.06 3.86
N GLY A 68 2.04 -2.25 4.69
CA GLY A 68 2.69 -1.52 5.78
C GLY A 68 3.26 -2.45 6.84
N LEU A 69 2.52 -3.49 7.22
CA LEU A 69 3.01 -4.53 8.13
C LEU A 69 4.20 -5.29 7.55
N ILE A 70 4.13 -5.68 6.27
CA ILE A 70 5.23 -6.40 5.61
C ILE A 70 6.49 -5.54 5.54
N VAL A 71 6.38 -4.28 5.11
CA VAL A 71 7.53 -3.35 5.05
C VAL A 71 8.11 -3.11 6.43
N THR A 72 7.26 -2.96 7.46
CA THR A 72 7.71 -2.82 8.84
C THR A 72 8.51 -4.05 9.31
N LEU A 73 8.07 -5.26 8.98
CA LEU A 73 8.80 -6.48 9.29
C LEU A 73 10.17 -6.53 8.59
N ILE A 74 10.25 -6.12 7.32
CA ILE A 74 11.51 -6.02 6.58
C ILE A 74 12.46 -5.04 7.29
N LEU A 75 11.96 -3.88 7.68
CA LEU A 75 12.74 -2.85 8.38
C LEU A 75 13.27 -3.34 9.74
N ILE A 76 12.44 -4.03 10.52
CA ILE A 76 12.86 -4.63 11.80
C ILE A 76 14.00 -5.64 11.58
N ALA A 77 13.88 -6.48 10.55
CA ALA A 77 14.93 -7.44 10.20
C ALA A 77 16.23 -6.74 9.80
N MET A 78 16.15 -5.66 9.00
CA MET A 78 17.32 -4.88 8.58
C MET A 78 18.02 -4.18 9.75
N ILE A 79 17.28 -3.58 10.68
CA ILE A 79 17.83 -2.94 11.88
C ILE A 79 18.55 -3.96 12.75
N SER A 80 17.94 -5.14 12.91
CA SER A 80 18.51 -6.22 13.71
C SER A 80 19.81 -6.75 13.09
N ALA A 81 19.85 -6.91 11.77
CA ALA A 81 21.04 -7.32 11.04
C ALA A 81 22.20 -6.30 11.13
N GLN A 82 21.89 -5.02 11.30
CA GLN A 82 22.88 -3.94 11.44
C GLN A 82 23.34 -3.71 12.89
N GLY A 83 22.77 -4.41 13.87
CA GLY A 83 23.15 -4.28 15.29
C GLY A 83 22.54 -3.07 16.01
N TYR A 84 21.59 -2.35 15.40
CA TYR A 84 20.95 -1.16 15.98
C TYR A 84 19.77 -1.46 16.91
N ASN A 85 19.78 -2.62 17.59
CA ASN A 85 18.67 -3.09 18.41
C ASN A 85 18.27 -2.13 19.55
N ALA A 86 19.23 -1.34 20.05
CA ALA A 86 18.98 -0.34 21.09
C ALA A 86 17.98 0.75 20.67
N TYR A 87 17.78 0.97 19.37
CA TYR A 87 16.89 1.99 18.84
C TYR A 87 15.53 1.45 18.39
N LEU A 88 15.29 0.13 18.52
CA LEU A 88 14.07 -0.52 18.03
C LEU A 88 12.79 0.16 18.55
N THR A 89 12.73 0.50 19.83
CA THR A 89 11.52 1.08 20.44
C THR A 89 11.19 2.45 19.84
N THR A 90 12.19 3.32 19.69
CA THR A 90 12.01 4.66 19.10
C THR A 90 11.61 4.56 17.63
N ILE A 91 12.23 3.63 16.89
CA ILE A 91 11.96 3.43 15.48
C ILE A 91 10.58 2.80 15.24
N LEU A 92 10.15 1.86 16.08
CA LEU A 92 8.82 1.24 16.02
C LEU A 92 7.68 2.26 16.13
N ASN A 93 7.81 3.26 17.00
CA ASN A 93 6.82 4.33 17.13
C ASN A 93 6.69 5.15 15.83
N ALA A 94 7.81 5.42 15.14
CA ALA A 94 7.76 6.09 13.85
C ALA A 94 7.05 5.22 12.79
N TYR A 95 7.28 3.90 12.81
CA TYR A 95 6.63 2.98 11.86
C TYR A 95 5.12 2.87 12.03
N VAL A 96 4.59 3.01 13.25
CA VAL A 96 3.12 3.10 13.46
C VAL A 96 2.53 4.27 12.66
N VAL A 97 3.20 5.44 12.68
CA VAL A 97 2.75 6.61 11.91
C VAL A 97 2.82 6.32 10.40
N TYR A 98 3.89 5.70 9.92
CA TYR A 98 4.01 5.31 8.51
C TYR A 98 2.91 4.34 8.07
N ILE A 99 2.53 3.37 8.91
CA ILE A 99 1.42 2.46 8.62
C ILE A 99 0.11 3.24 8.50
N VAL A 100 -0.19 4.14 9.45
CA VAL A 100 -1.41 4.95 9.41
C VAL A 100 -1.47 5.81 8.14
N VAL A 101 -0.37 6.50 7.81
CA VAL A 101 -0.28 7.31 6.59
C VAL A 101 -0.42 6.42 5.33
N GLY A 102 0.22 5.24 5.33
CA GLY A 102 0.12 4.28 4.23
C GLY A 102 -1.30 3.78 4.00
N ILE A 103 -2.05 3.46 5.06
CA ILE A 103 -3.47 3.08 4.98
C ILE A 103 -4.28 4.21 4.33
N ILE A 104 -4.10 5.45 4.79
CA ILE A 104 -4.82 6.61 4.25
C ILE A 104 -4.49 6.80 2.77
N LEU A 105 -3.20 6.79 2.41
CA LEU A 105 -2.76 6.98 1.02
C LEU A 105 -3.26 5.87 0.09
N SER A 106 -3.19 4.62 0.51
CA SER A 106 -3.69 3.51 -0.31
C SER A 106 -5.22 3.54 -0.44
N ALA A 107 -5.95 3.97 0.60
CA ALA A 107 -7.39 4.18 0.52
C ALA A 107 -7.74 5.30 -0.46
N VAL A 108 -7.05 6.44 -0.39
CA VAL A 108 -7.16 7.57 -1.33
C VAL A 108 -6.81 7.12 -2.74
N GLY A 109 -5.77 6.31 -2.91
CA GLY A 109 -5.42 5.68 -4.18
C GLY A 109 -6.58 4.84 -4.73
N GLY A 110 -7.23 4.04 -3.89
CA GLY A 110 -8.43 3.28 -4.25
C GLY A 110 -9.58 4.16 -4.76
N VAL A 111 -9.76 5.35 -4.15
CA VAL A 111 -10.73 6.35 -4.61
C VAL A 111 -10.32 6.93 -5.97
N PHE A 112 -9.06 7.36 -6.13
CA PHE A 112 -8.58 7.89 -7.42
C PHE A 112 -8.68 6.87 -8.55
N GLY A 113 -8.27 5.62 -8.31
CA GLY A 113 -8.44 4.54 -9.28
C GLY A 113 -9.92 4.33 -9.67
N SER A 114 -10.84 4.56 -8.74
CA SER A 114 -12.27 4.52 -9.04
C SER A 114 -12.73 5.62 -9.99
N LEU A 115 -12.28 6.86 -9.75
CA LEU A 115 -12.61 8.01 -10.58
C LEU A 115 -12.04 7.83 -11.99
N ILE A 116 -10.78 7.40 -12.10
CA ILE A 116 -10.11 7.12 -13.39
C ILE A 116 -10.91 6.11 -14.22
N LYS A 117 -11.33 4.99 -13.61
CA LYS A 117 -12.13 3.97 -14.32
C LYS A 117 -13.48 4.51 -14.79
N THR A 118 -14.10 5.38 -13.99
CA THR A 118 -15.43 5.94 -14.28
C THR A 118 -15.36 6.89 -15.47
N GLU A 119 -14.35 7.77 -15.51
CA GLU A 119 -14.09 8.65 -16.65
C GLU A 119 -13.78 7.86 -17.93
N TYR A 120 -12.95 6.82 -17.82
CA TYR A 120 -12.62 5.99 -18.98
C TYR A 120 -13.84 5.27 -19.56
N SER A 121 -14.74 4.77 -18.71
CA SER A 121 -15.97 4.13 -19.15
C SER A 121 -16.97 5.10 -19.76
N LYS A 122 -16.95 6.37 -19.36
CA LYS A 122 -17.85 7.41 -19.87
C LYS A 122 -17.43 7.87 -21.27
N ASN A 123 -16.13 7.97 -21.54
CA ASN A 123 -15.58 8.39 -22.83
C ASN A 123 -15.47 7.26 -23.87
N ALA A 124 -15.75 6.01 -23.48
CA ALA A 124 -15.74 4.85 -24.38
C ALA A 124 -17.11 4.54 -25.01
N ASN A 125 -18.15 5.31 -24.66
CA ASN A 125 -19.48 5.30 -25.24
C ASN A 125 -19.72 6.61 -26.01
#